data_AF-A0A2E2XP63-F1
#
_entry.id   AF-A0A2E2XP63-F1
#
_cell.length_a   1.000
_cell.length_b   1.000
_cell.length_c   1.000
_cell.angle_alpha   90.00
_cell.angle_beta   90.00
_cell.angle_gamma   90.00
#
_symmetry.space_group_name_H-M   'P 1'
#
loop_
_entity.id
_entity.type
_entity.pdbx_description
1 polymer ?
#
loop_
_entity_poly.entity_id
_entity_poly.type
_entity_poly.pdbx_seq_one_letter_code
_entity_poly.pdbx_strand_id
1 'polypeptide(L)'
;MLRQCLVLFAPLMGIALLSGCATQLPPLTAEQKPASQTLVSDASQSEMATTISTMSEARPAESGVYPLGDGIDAFVARLALINSATTSVDVQYYIYRADTTGNLVTAVLMKAAERGVRVRLLLDDMNTWGK
;
A
#
# COMPACT_ATOMS: atom_id res chain seq x y z
N MET A 1 -30.48 -34.08 47.78
CA MET A 1 -29.08 -33.69 47.48
C MET A 1 -28.85 -33.48 45.99
N LEU A 2 -29.17 -34.42 45.08
CA LEU A 2 -28.94 -34.27 43.62
C LEU A 2 -29.62 -33.04 42.96
N ARG A 3 -30.87 -32.71 43.35
CA ARG A 3 -31.59 -31.52 42.82
C ARG A 3 -30.99 -30.18 43.26
N GLN A 4 -30.37 -30.11 44.43
CA GLN A 4 -29.74 -28.88 44.94
C GLN A 4 -28.41 -28.60 44.22
N CYS A 5 -27.63 -29.64 43.89
CA CYS A 5 -26.45 -29.49 43.05
C CYS A 5 -26.83 -28.98 41.65
N LEU A 6 -27.88 -29.53 41.02
CA LEU A 6 -28.27 -29.12 39.66
C LEU A 6 -28.67 -27.63 39.56
N VAL A 7 -29.36 -27.10 40.58
CA VAL A 7 -29.82 -25.69 40.63
C VAL A 7 -28.67 -24.71 40.86
N LEU A 8 -27.59 -25.13 41.53
CA LEU A 8 -26.39 -24.30 41.76
C LEU A 8 -25.40 -24.32 40.59
N PHE A 9 -25.29 -25.45 39.88
CA PHE A 9 -24.34 -25.60 38.77
C PHE A 9 -24.86 -25.06 37.43
N ALA A 10 -26.17 -25.08 37.18
CA ALA A 10 -26.78 -24.56 35.95
C ALA A 10 -26.52 -23.06 35.67
N PRO A 11 -26.66 -22.13 36.64
CA PRO A 11 -26.35 -20.72 36.39
C PRO A 11 -24.85 -20.49 36.20
N LEU A 12 -23.99 -21.28 36.87
CA LEU A 12 -22.53 -21.18 36.73
C LEU A 12 -22.07 -21.57 35.31
N MET A 13 -22.66 -22.64 34.75
CA MET A 13 -22.41 -23.07 33.37
C MET A 13 -22.91 -22.02 32.36
N GLY A 14 -24.08 -21.40 32.62
CA GLY A 14 -24.62 -20.34 31.78
C GLY A 14 -23.73 -19.09 31.74
N ILE A 15 -23.17 -18.69 32.88
CA ILE A 15 -22.23 -17.56 32.97
C ILE A 15 -20.92 -17.88 32.23
N ALA A 16 -20.41 -19.11 32.34
CA ALA A 16 -19.20 -19.56 31.65
C ALA A 16 -19.36 -19.64 30.12
N LEU A 17 -20.56 -19.94 29.62
CA LEU A 17 -20.86 -19.96 28.18
C LEU A 17 -21.00 -18.54 27.60
N LEU A 18 -21.39 -17.56 28.41
CA LEU A 18 -21.54 -16.16 28.00
C LEU A 18 -20.22 -15.36 28.04
N SER A 19 -19.21 -15.82 28.77
CA SER A 19 -17.87 -15.21 28.79
C SER A 19 -16.98 -15.56 27.58
N GLY A 20 -17.43 -16.47 26.72
CA GLY A 20 -16.72 -16.85 25.49
C GLY A 20 -16.66 -15.76 24.41
N CYS A 21 -17.57 -14.78 24.44
CA CYS A 21 -17.60 -13.68 23.47
C CYS A 21 -16.77 -12.45 23.90
N ALA A 22 -16.12 -12.52 25.07
CA ALA A 22 -15.32 -11.42 25.64
C ALA A 22 -13.81 -11.66 25.48
N THR A 23 -13.39 -12.53 24.55
CA THR A 23 -12.00 -12.53 24.08
C THR A 23 -11.75 -11.22 23.35
N GLN A 24 -11.31 -10.24 24.13
CA GLN A 24 -10.72 -9.00 23.64
C GLN A 24 -9.69 -9.44 22.61
N LEU A 25 -9.91 -9.08 21.33
CA LEU A 25 -8.87 -9.22 20.33
C LEU A 25 -7.60 -8.65 20.96
N PRO A 26 -6.42 -9.29 20.76
CA PRO A 26 -5.17 -8.65 21.12
C PRO A 26 -5.29 -7.20 20.67
N PRO A 27 -5.03 -6.21 21.56
CA PRO A 27 -5.08 -4.83 21.14
C PRO A 27 -4.35 -4.79 19.81
N LEU A 28 -4.95 -4.14 18.80
CA LEU A 28 -4.22 -3.88 17.58
C LEU A 28 -3.06 -3.00 18.04
N THR A 29 -1.98 -3.63 18.50
CA THR A 29 -0.63 -3.16 18.34
C THR A 29 -0.49 -3.16 16.82
N ALA A 30 -1.11 -2.15 16.20
CA ALA A 30 -0.33 -1.34 15.32
C ALA A 30 0.93 -1.05 16.15
N GLU A 31 1.93 -1.92 16.02
CA GLU A 31 3.32 -1.49 15.93
C GLU A 31 3.23 -0.07 15.39
N GLN A 32 3.51 0.93 16.23
CA GLN A 32 3.35 2.33 15.87
C GLN A 32 4.36 2.56 14.74
N LYS A 33 3.95 2.22 13.52
CA LYS A 33 4.80 2.30 12.36
C LYS A 33 5.11 3.79 12.24
N PRO A 34 6.38 4.17 12.17
CA PRO A 34 6.75 5.56 12.00
C PRO A 34 5.95 6.15 10.84
N ALA A 35 5.38 7.33 11.03
CA ALA A 35 4.59 7.98 10.01
C ALA A 35 5.41 8.08 8.72
N SER A 36 4.93 7.43 7.65
CA SER A 36 5.63 7.42 6.38
C SER A 36 4.97 8.43 5.44
N GLN A 37 5.68 9.51 5.14
CA GLN A 37 5.18 10.59 4.29
C GLN A 37 5.83 10.57 2.90
N THR A 38 5.19 11.21 1.93
CA THR A 38 5.78 11.50 0.62
C THR A 38 7.02 12.38 0.84
N LEU A 39 8.10 12.09 0.12
CA LEU A 39 9.26 12.96 0.14
C LEU A 39 8.97 14.16 -0.79
N VAL A 40 8.96 15.36 -0.21
CA VAL A 40 8.88 16.60 -0.97
C VAL A 40 10.31 17.02 -1.30
N SER A 41 10.74 16.73 -2.53
CA SER A 41 12.00 17.24 -3.08
C SER A 41 11.73 18.39 -4.03
N ASP A 42 12.73 19.25 -4.21
CA ASP A 42 12.75 20.18 -5.33
C ASP A 42 12.90 19.39 -6.65
N ALA A 43 11.77 19.00 -7.22
CA ALA A 43 11.71 18.22 -8.46
C ALA A 43 12.07 19.06 -9.69
N SER A 44 12.19 20.39 -9.56
CA SER A 44 12.44 21.32 -10.68
C SER A 44 13.76 21.03 -11.41
N GLN A 45 14.71 20.39 -10.73
CA GLN A 45 16.02 20.04 -11.28
C GLN A 45 16.07 18.64 -11.92
N SER A 46 14.98 17.89 -11.91
CA SER A 46 14.94 16.57 -12.54
C SER A 46 14.79 16.69 -14.06
N GLU A 47 15.42 15.77 -14.80
CA GLU A 47 15.27 15.67 -16.26
C GLU A 47 13.81 15.52 -16.69
N MET A 48 13.01 14.81 -15.89
CA MET A 48 11.57 14.67 -16.09
C MET A 48 10.86 16.04 -15.99
N ALA A 49 11.20 16.86 -15.01
CA ALA A 49 10.62 18.21 -14.87
C ALA A 49 11.02 19.12 -16.04
N THR A 50 12.26 19.06 -16.51
CA THR A 50 12.71 19.81 -17.70
C THR A 50 11.94 19.36 -18.96
N THR A 51 11.73 18.06 -19.13
CA THR A 51 10.99 17.54 -20.28
C THR A 51 9.53 17.97 -20.24
N ILE A 52 8.86 17.82 -19.09
CA ILE A 52 7.45 18.19 -18.92
C ILE A 52 7.24 19.69 -19.07
N SER A 53 8.11 20.54 -18.49
CA SER A 53 8.02 22.00 -18.65
C SER A 53 8.15 22.42 -20.11
N THR A 54 9.15 21.89 -20.82
CA THR A 54 9.34 22.14 -22.27
C THR A 54 8.08 21.75 -23.07
N MET A 55 7.49 20.59 -22.78
CA MET A 55 6.27 20.14 -23.45
C MET A 55 5.05 21.02 -23.14
N SER A 56 4.95 21.48 -21.89
CA SER A 56 3.87 22.35 -21.43
C SER A 56 3.96 23.75 -22.02
N GLU A 57 5.16 24.32 -22.12
CA GLU A 57 5.41 25.64 -22.73
C GLU A 57 5.08 25.64 -24.22
N ALA A 58 5.33 24.52 -24.91
CA ALA A 58 4.97 24.36 -26.32
C ALA A 58 3.45 24.26 -26.57
N ARG A 59 2.64 23.95 -25.53
CA ARG A 59 1.19 23.72 -25.64
C ARG A 59 0.42 24.38 -24.49
N PRO A 60 0.45 25.72 -24.36
CA PRO A 60 -0.09 26.42 -23.20
C PRO A 60 -1.63 26.35 -23.07
N ALA A 61 -2.34 25.98 -24.15
CA ALA A 61 -3.79 25.83 -24.16
C ALA A 61 -4.26 24.40 -23.82
N GLU A 62 -3.34 23.45 -23.64
CA GLU A 62 -3.66 22.04 -23.38
C GLU A 62 -3.41 21.68 -21.91
N SER A 63 -4.16 20.70 -21.39
CA SER A 63 -3.88 20.11 -20.09
C SER A 63 -2.69 19.16 -20.16
N GLY A 64 -1.84 19.11 -19.14
CA GLY A 64 -0.73 18.14 -19.02
C GLY A 64 -1.16 16.70 -18.69
N VAL A 65 -2.37 16.29 -19.07
CA VAL A 65 -2.95 14.98 -18.79
C VAL A 65 -3.00 14.15 -20.07
N TYR A 66 -2.45 12.94 -20.02
CA TYR A 66 -2.50 11.99 -21.11
C TYR A 66 -3.25 10.72 -20.67
N PRO A 67 -4.45 10.43 -21.23
CA PRO A 67 -5.21 9.24 -20.85
C PRO A 67 -4.60 7.97 -21.46
N LEU A 68 -4.44 6.94 -20.64
CA LEU A 68 -3.98 5.61 -21.07
C LEU A 68 -5.19 4.66 -21.07
N GLY A 69 -5.72 4.39 -22.26
CA GLY A 69 -6.93 3.56 -22.43
C GLY A 69 -6.66 2.06 -22.44
N ASP A 70 -5.43 1.64 -22.73
CA ASP A 70 -5.02 0.23 -22.74
C ASP A 70 -4.24 -0.15 -21.47
N GLY A 71 -4.50 -1.36 -20.97
CA GLY A 71 -3.89 -1.86 -19.74
C GLY A 71 -2.39 -2.12 -19.86
N ILE A 72 -1.91 -2.57 -21.03
CA ILE A 72 -0.48 -2.80 -21.30
C ILE A 72 0.24 -1.47 -21.40
N ASP A 73 -0.29 -0.50 -22.14
CA ASP A 73 0.28 0.85 -22.24
C ASP A 73 0.37 1.50 -20.85
N ALA A 74 -0.70 1.39 -20.05
CA ALA A 74 -0.71 1.88 -18.68
C ALA A 74 0.32 1.16 -17.80
N PHE A 75 0.51 -0.14 -17.97
CA PHE A 75 1.50 -0.90 -17.21
C PHE A 75 2.93 -0.48 -17.58
N VAL A 76 3.25 -0.40 -18.87
CA VAL A 76 4.56 0.02 -19.38
C VAL A 76 4.88 1.45 -18.95
N ALA A 77 3.92 2.37 -19.02
CA ALA A 77 4.10 3.75 -18.55
C ALA A 77 4.49 3.80 -17.07
N ARG A 78 3.89 2.97 -16.21
CA ARG A 78 4.28 2.89 -14.79
C ARG A 78 5.71 2.37 -14.60
N LEU A 79 6.10 1.34 -15.35
CA LEU A 79 7.48 0.83 -15.30
C LEU A 79 8.48 1.89 -15.78
N ALA A 80 8.16 2.62 -16.84
CA ALA A 80 8.98 3.72 -17.35
C ALA A 80 9.14 4.84 -16.31
N LEU A 81 8.04 5.25 -15.67
CA LEU A 81 8.07 6.26 -14.60
C LEU A 81 8.95 5.81 -13.43
N ILE A 82 8.81 4.56 -12.96
CA ILE A 82 9.65 4.01 -11.89
C ILE A 82 11.14 3.98 -12.29
N ASN A 83 11.44 3.60 -13.53
CA ASN A 83 12.81 3.57 -14.03
C ASN A 83 13.42 4.98 -14.17
N SER A 84 12.63 5.98 -14.54
CA SER A 84 13.07 7.36 -14.68
C SER A 84 13.18 8.13 -13.36
N ALA A 85 12.66 7.58 -12.26
CA ALA A 85 12.72 8.23 -10.95
C ALA A 85 14.18 8.40 -10.50
N THR A 86 14.50 9.60 -10.01
CA THR A 86 15.84 9.99 -9.53
C THR A 86 15.90 10.28 -8.03
N THR A 87 14.80 10.71 -7.42
CA THR A 87 14.79 11.13 -6.00
C THR A 87 13.90 10.25 -5.13
N SER A 88 12.64 10.09 -5.50
CA SER A 88 11.68 9.22 -4.80
C SER A 88 10.68 8.61 -5.77
N VAL A 89 10.10 7.49 -5.37
CA VAL A 89 8.95 6.89 -6.06
C VAL A 89 8.00 6.30 -5.03
N ASP A 90 6.76 6.76 -5.08
CA ASP A 90 5.70 6.32 -4.19
C ASP A 90 4.67 5.56 -5.01
N VAL A 91 4.38 4.32 -4.61
CA VAL A 91 3.48 3.41 -5.31
C VAL A 91 2.43 2.92 -4.33
N GLN A 92 1.16 3.03 -4.72
CA GLN A 92 0.02 2.58 -3.92
C GLN A 92 -0.82 1.59 -4.72
N TYR A 93 -1.10 0.42 -4.14
CA TYR A 93 -1.91 -0.61 -4.80
C TYR A 93 -2.89 -1.28 -3.85
N TYR A 94 -4.07 -1.58 -4.39
CA TYR A 94 -5.07 -2.43 -3.74
C TYR A 94 -4.72 -3.92 -3.89
N ILE A 95 -4.27 -4.35 -5.09
CA ILE A 95 -3.87 -5.74 -5.36
C ILE A 95 -2.40 -5.76 -5.78
N TYR A 96 -1.59 -6.52 -5.06
CA TYR A 96 -0.18 -6.76 -5.38
C TYR A 96 0.14 -8.23 -5.14
N ARG A 97 0.56 -8.95 -6.19
CA ARG A 97 0.72 -10.41 -6.15
C ARG A 97 2.11 -10.80 -6.62
N ALA A 98 2.59 -11.95 -6.15
CA ALA A 98 3.81 -12.58 -6.64
C ALA A 98 3.56 -13.32 -7.98
N ASP A 99 3.07 -12.60 -8.97
CA ASP A 99 2.85 -13.06 -10.35
C ASP A 99 3.77 -12.30 -11.33
N THR A 100 3.63 -12.55 -12.63
CA THR A 100 4.50 -11.94 -13.64
C THR A 100 4.54 -10.42 -13.56
N THR A 101 3.38 -9.76 -13.43
CA THR A 101 3.32 -8.29 -13.42
C THR A 101 3.80 -7.73 -12.09
N GLY A 102 3.43 -8.33 -10.96
CA GLY A 102 3.93 -7.91 -9.65
C GLY A 102 5.42 -8.13 -9.47
N ASN A 103 5.98 -9.22 -10.01
CA ASN A 103 7.43 -9.46 -9.99
C ASN A 103 8.19 -8.44 -10.85
N LEU A 104 7.64 -8.05 -12.02
CA LEU A 104 8.24 -7.00 -12.86
C LEU A 104 8.24 -5.64 -12.15
N VAL A 105 7.12 -5.25 -11.53
CA VAL A 105 7.04 -4.00 -10.74
C VAL A 105 8.04 -4.04 -9.58
N THR A 106 8.10 -5.17 -8.87
CA THR A 106 9.06 -5.36 -7.76
C THR A 106 10.49 -5.19 -8.24
N ALA A 107 10.84 -5.80 -9.37
CA ALA A 107 12.19 -5.72 -9.92
C ALA A 107 12.59 -4.28 -10.31
N VAL A 108 11.69 -3.49 -10.92
CA VAL A 108 12.02 -2.10 -11.27
C VAL A 108 12.07 -1.20 -10.03
N LEU A 109 11.25 -1.45 -9.02
CA LEU A 109 11.32 -0.74 -7.74
C LEU A 109 12.62 -1.04 -7.01
N MET A 110 13.08 -2.30 -7.01
CA MET A 110 14.38 -2.68 -6.46
C MET A 110 15.52 -1.97 -7.20
N LYS A 111 15.51 -1.97 -8.53
CA LYS A 111 16.51 -1.24 -9.33
C LYS A 111 16.48 0.27 -9.04
N ALA A 112 15.33 0.85 -8.75
CA ALA A 112 15.24 2.26 -8.33
C ALA A 112 15.91 2.47 -6.97
N ALA A 113 15.63 1.61 -6.00
CA ALA A 113 16.28 1.66 -4.69
C ALA A 113 17.80 1.51 -4.79
N GLU A 114 18.31 0.62 -5.66
CA GLU A 114 19.75 0.46 -5.92
C GLU A 114 20.41 1.73 -6.48
N ARG A 115 19.67 2.55 -7.23
CA ARG A 115 20.14 3.88 -7.69
C ARG A 115 20.10 4.96 -6.60
N GLY A 116 19.62 4.64 -5.40
CA GLY A 116 19.46 5.58 -4.30
C GLY A 116 18.11 6.29 -4.26
N VAL A 117 17.15 5.90 -5.12
CA VAL A 117 15.79 6.45 -5.09
C VAL A 117 15.07 5.98 -3.83
N ARG A 118 14.43 6.90 -3.10
CA ARG A 118 13.57 6.52 -1.97
C ARG A 118 12.28 5.87 -2.49
N VAL A 119 12.14 4.56 -2.28
CA VAL A 119 10.93 3.81 -2.66
C VAL A 119 9.96 3.71 -1.49
N ARG A 120 8.69 4.07 -1.71
CA ARG A 120 7.59 3.83 -0.76
C ARG A 120 6.50 3.00 -1.43
N LEU A 121 6.32 1.75 -0.99
CA LEU A 121 5.24 0.88 -1.42
C LEU A 121 4.15 0.81 -0.34
N LEU A 122 2.95 1.27 -0.69
CA LEU A 122 1.77 1.24 0.17
C LEU A 122 0.78 0.21 -0.38
N LEU A 123 0.56 -0.85 0.37
CA LEU A 123 -0.32 -1.95 0.00
C LEU A 123 -1.56 -1.95 0.89
N ASP A 124 -2.68 -2.32 0.30
CA ASP A 124 -3.90 -2.62 1.05
C ASP A 124 -3.77 -3.92 1.84
N ASP A 125 -4.30 -3.92 3.06
CA ASP A 125 -4.18 -5.01 4.04
C ASP A 125 -5.16 -6.17 3.78
N MET A 126 -6.20 -5.99 2.95
CA MET A 126 -7.22 -7.03 2.79
C MET A 126 -6.71 -8.32 2.11
N ASN A 127 -5.60 -8.24 1.38
CA ASN A 127 -5.06 -9.37 0.61
C ASN A 127 -3.52 -9.43 0.60
N THR A 128 -2.87 -8.59 1.39
CA THR A 128 -1.46 -8.73 1.73
C THR A 128 -1.42 -9.19 3.18
N TRP A 129 -0.47 -10.04 3.58
CA TRP A 129 -0.45 -10.64 4.93
C TRP A 129 -0.14 -9.64 6.06
N GLY A 130 -0.75 -8.45 6.05
CA GLY A 130 -0.61 -7.41 7.06
C GLY A 130 -1.42 -7.67 8.34
N LYS A 131 -2.10 -8.83 8.43
CA LYS A 131 -2.41 -9.61 9.64
C LYS A 131 -2.88 -11.02 9.30
#